data_AF-A0A9D3N159-F1
#
_entry.id   AF-A0A9D3N159-F1
#
_cell.length_a   1.000
_cell.length_b   1.000
_cell.length_c   1.000
_cell.angle_alpha   90.00
_cell.angle_beta   90.00
_cell.angle_gamma   90.00
#
_symmetry.space_group_name_H-M   'P 1'
#
loop_
_entity.id
_entity.type
_entity.pdbx_description
1 polymer ?
#
loop_
_entity_poly.entity_id
_entity_poly.type
_entity_poly.pdbx_seq_one_letter_code
_entity_poly.pdbx_strand_id
1 'polypeptide(L)'
;MGWMLFQSSLYYISTEQKNWTVSRQYCRVRGADLVIINSKEEQAFVEMLSKSKNYGIYIGLTDSENEGVWKWVDGTSMTTA
;
A
#
# COMPACT_ATOMS: atom_id res chain seq x y z
N MET A 1 7.31 -14.80 10.36
CA MET A 1 6.37 -13.82 9.78
C MET A 1 7.19 -12.61 9.35
N GLY A 2 7.51 -12.50 8.08
CA GLY A 2 8.52 -11.56 7.58
C GLY A 2 8.11 -10.94 6.25
N TRP A 3 9.02 -10.16 5.68
CA TRP A 3 8.87 -9.57 4.35
C TRP A 3 8.67 -10.65 3.29
N MET A 4 7.85 -10.35 2.29
CA MET A 4 7.59 -11.19 1.12
C MET A 4 8.24 -10.53 -0.09
N LEU A 5 9.01 -11.28 -0.86
CA LEU A 5 9.55 -10.82 -2.13
C LEU A 5 8.55 -11.12 -3.24
N PHE A 6 8.16 -10.11 -4.01
CA PHE A 6 7.41 -10.28 -5.24
C PHE A 6 8.01 -9.37 -6.32
N GLN A 7 8.42 -9.97 -7.43
CA GLN A 7 9.24 -9.32 -8.45
C GLN A 7 10.50 -8.69 -7.83
N SER A 8 10.68 -7.38 -7.95
CA SER A 8 11.82 -6.62 -7.42
C SER A 8 11.52 -5.86 -6.11
N SER A 9 10.37 -6.11 -5.48
CA SER A 9 9.91 -5.35 -4.31
C SER A 9 9.68 -6.26 -3.09
N LEU A 10 9.93 -5.70 -1.90
CA LEU A 10 9.66 -6.35 -0.61
C LEU A 10 8.37 -5.79 0.00
N TYR A 11 7.48 -6.70 0.42
CA TYR A 11 6.17 -6.39 0.96
C TYR A 11 6.04 -6.86 2.39
N TYR A 12 5.43 -6.04 3.23
CA TYR A 12 5.11 -6.39 4.61
C TYR A 12 3.67 -6.00 4.92
N ILE A 13 2.90 -6.94 5.47
CA ILE A 13 1.54 -6.68 5.92
C ILE A 13 1.57 -6.49 7.43
N SER A 14 1.21 -5.28 7.87
CA SER A 14 1.00 -4.98 9.27
C SER A 14 -0.20 -5.76 9.83
N THR A 15 -0.06 -6.30 11.03
CA THR A 15 -1.17 -6.89 11.80
C THR A 15 -1.88 -5.87 12.70
N GLU A 16 -1.38 -4.63 12.73
CA GLU A 16 -1.90 -3.55 13.56
C GLU A 16 -3.03 -2.81 12.85
N GLN A 17 -4.15 -2.61 13.55
CA GLN A 17 -5.23 -1.75 13.07
C GLN A 17 -4.92 -0.29 13.41
N LYS A 18 -4.67 0.52 12.39
CA LYS A 18 -4.35 1.95 12.49
C LYS A 18 -5.02 2.68 11.34
N ASN A 19 -5.30 3.98 11.47
CA ASN A 19 -5.77 4.78 10.32
C ASN A 19 -4.68 4.91 9.24
N TRP A 20 -5.04 5.46 8.07
CA TRP A 20 -4.12 5.58 6.94
C TRP A 20 -2.82 6.34 7.30
N THR A 21 -2.94 7.51 7.94
CA THR A 21 -1.79 8.36 8.29
C THR A 21 -0.82 7.65 9.22
N VAL A 22 -1.33 7.01 10.27
CA VAL A 22 -0.50 6.28 11.24
C VAL A 22 0.08 5.02 10.60
N SER A 23 -0.65 4.36 9.70
CA SER A 23 -0.15 3.20 8.94
C SER A 23 1.04 3.59 8.05
N ARG A 24 0.97 4.73 7.35
CA ARG A 24 2.07 5.26 6.55
C ARG A 24 3.30 5.56 7.39
N GLN A 25 3.11 6.24 8.53
CA GLN A 25 4.21 6.51 9.46
C GLN A 25 4.85 5.22 9.96
N TYR A 26 4.04 4.20 10.28
CA TYR A 26 4.51 2.89 10.72
C TYR A 26 5.40 2.20 9.66
N CYS A 27 5.06 2.31 8.37
CA CYS A 27 5.91 1.81 7.28
C CYS A 27 7.21 2.62 7.17
N ARG A 28 7.14 3.95 7.25
CA ARG A 28 8.31 4.85 7.15
C ARG A 28 9.36 4.64 8.22
N VAL A 29 8.93 4.41 9.46
CA VAL A 29 9.83 4.08 10.58
C VAL A 29 10.60 2.77 10.33
N ARG A 30 10.12 1.89 9.44
CA ARG A 30 10.76 0.63 9.05
C ARG A 30 11.59 0.73 7.75
N GLY A 31 11.78 1.93 7.21
CA GLY A 31 12.50 2.13 5.95
C GLY A 31 11.70 1.73 4.70
N ALA A 32 10.36 1.70 4.79
CA ALA A 32 9.47 1.46 3.66
C ALA A 32 8.36 2.54 3.58
N ASP A 33 7.40 2.41 2.67
CA ASP A 33 6.20 3.25 2.63
C ASP A 33 4.97 2.35 2.33
N LEU A 34 3.76 2.91 2.32
CA LEU A 34 2.58 2.17 1.85
C LEU A 34 2.74 1.81 0.37
N VAL A 35 2.20 0.65 -0.02
CA VAL A 35 2.40 0.08 -1.37
C VAL A 35 1.82 0.99 -2.46
N ILE A 36 2.59 1.18 -3.52
CA ILE A 36 2.16 1.81 -4.77
C ILE A 36 1.96 0.69 -5.77
N ILE A 37 0.81 0.64 -6.42
CA ILE A 37 0.48 -0.44 -7.35
C ILE A 37 0.71 0.06 -8.77
N ASN A 38 1.71 -0.51 -9.44
CA ASN A 38 2.15 -0.08 -10.78
C ASN A 38 1.82 -1.09 -11.89
N SER A 39 1.28 -2.26 -11.54
CA SER A 39 0.96 -3.31 -12.50
C SER A 39 -0.27 -4.12 -12.09
N LYS A 40 -0.89 -4.79 -13.07
CA LYS A 40 -2.04 -5.69 -12.81
C LYS A 40 -1.61 -6.91 -11.97
N GLU A 41 -0.38 -7.36 -12.15
CA GLU A 41 0.21 -8.47 -11.42
C GLU A 41 0.43 -8.09 -9.95
N GLU A 42 0.91 -6.87 -9.69
CA GLU A 42 1.06 -6.34 -8.33
C GLU A 42 -0.31 -6.13 -7.66
N GLN A 43 -1.30 -5.60 -8.39
CA GLN A 43 -2.68 -5.50 -7.91
C GLN A 43 -3.21 -6.87 -7.48
N ALA A 44 -3.09 -7.88 -8.33
CA ALA A 44 -3.55 -9.25 -8.04
C ALA A 44 -2.83 -9.85 -6.83
N PHE A 45 -1.52 -9.62 -6.70
CA PHE A 45 -0.74 -10.05 -5.55
C PHE A 45 -1.22 -9.40 -4.25
N VAL A 46 -1.39 -8.06 -4.23
CA VAL A 46 -1.89 -7.33 -3.05
C VAL A 46 -3.31 -7.74 -2.67
N GLU A 47 -4.18 -8.00 -3.65
CA GLU A 47 -5.54 -8.51 -3.41
C GLU A 47 -5.53 -9.90 -2.78
N MET A 48 -4.69 -10.82 -3.27
CA MET A 48 -4.52 -12.15 -2.69
C MET A 48 -4.07 -12.04 -1.22
N LEU A 49 -3.13 -11.14 -0.95
CA LEU A 49 -2.65 -10.86 0.40
C LEU A 49 -3.75 -10.31 1.31
N SER A 50 -4.55 -9.35 0.84
CA SER A 50 -5.69 -8.82 1.60
C SER A 50 -6.73 -9.89 1.90
N LYS A 51 -7.10 -10.72 0.91
CA LYS A 51 -8.06 -11.83 1.07
C LYS A 51 -7.59 -12.83 2.13
N SER A 52 -6.29 -13.09 2.24
CA SER A 52 -5.74 -14.00 3.26
C SER A 52 -5.91 -13.52 4.70
N LYS A 53 -6.17 -12.22 4.91
CA LYS A 53 -6.22 -11.60 6.23
C LYS A 53 -7.63 -11.37 6.77
N ASN A 54 -8.68 -11.55 5.94
CA ASN A 54 -10.08 -11.27 6.29
C ASN A 54 -10.35 -9.82 6.74
N TYR A 55 -9.46 -8.87 6.44
CA TYR A 55 -9.67 -7.44 6.67
C TYR A 55 -9.07 -6.59 5.55
N GLY A 56 -9.60 -5.37 5.39
CA GLY A 56 -9.07 -4.39 4.44
C GLY A 56 -7.69 -3.90 4.87
N ILE A 57 -6.80 -3.73 3.91
CA ILE A 57 -5.45 -3.20 4.12
C ILE A 57 -5.34 -1.81 3.49
N TYR A 58 -4.61 -0.90 4.14
CA TYR A 58 -4.31 0.39 3.53
C TYR A 58 -3.20 0.25 2.48
N ILE A 59 -3.41 0.92 1.35
CA ILE A 59 -2.42 1.11 0.28
C ILE A 59 -2.00 2.57 0.21
N GLY A 60 -0.99 2.86 -0.60
CA GLY A 60 -0.40 4.20 -0.73
C GLY A 60 -1.22 5.21 -1.51
N LEU A 61 -2.47 4.91 -1.86
CA LEU A 61 -3.34 5.81 -2.61
C LEU A 61 -4.14 6.70 -1.66
N THR A 62 -4.15 8.01 -1.91
CA THR A 62 -4.90 9.00 -1.10
C THR A 62 -5.28 10.23 -1.92
N ASP A 63 -6.36 10.89 -1.55
CA ASP A 63 -6.80 12.21 -2.03
C ASP A 63 -6.81 13.27 -0.91
N SER A 64 -6.18 12.97 0.23
CA SER A 64 -6.19 13.85 1.42
C SER A 64 -5.61 15.25 1.22
N GLU A 65 -4.81 15.45 0.17
CA GLU A 65 -4.31 16.78 -0.21
C GLU A 65 -5.37 17.63 -0.92
N ASN A 66 -6.19 17.00 -1.77
CA ASN A 66 -7.23 17.64 -2.55
C ASN A 66 -8.28 16.59 -2.93
N GLU A 67 -9.44 16.64 -2.27
CA GLU A 67 -10.54 15.69 -2.45
C GLU A 67 -10.87 15.48 -3.94
N GLY A 68 -10.95 14.21 -4.37
CA GLY A 68 -11.18 13.85 -5.77
C GLY A 68 -9.93 13.84 -6.66
N VAL A 69 -8.77 14.29 -6.18
CA VAL A 69 -7.47 14.17 -6.87
C VAL A 69 -6.61 13.14 -6.18
N TRP A 70 -6.70 11.91 -6.69
CA TRP A 70 -5.97 10.76 -6.16
C TRP A 70 -4.49 10.77 -6.53
N LYS A 71 -3.64 10.61 -5.53
CA LYS A 71 -2.18 10.51 -5.64
C LYS A 71 -1.64 9.34 -4.84
N TRP A 72 -0.52 8.81 -5.31
CA TRP A 72 0.28 7.84 -4.60
C TRP A 72 1.20 8.53 -3.59
N VAL A 73 1.71 7.76 -2.61
CA VAL A 73 2.63 8.25 -1.58
C VAL A 73 3.97 8.77 -2.11
N ASP A 74 4.33 8.49 -3.37
CA ASP A 74 5.50 9.08 -4.05
C ASP A 74 5.19 10.40 -4.78
N GLY A 75 3.92 10.85 -4.76
CA GLY A 75 3.45 12.07 -5.40
C GLY A 75 2.98 11.89 -6.84
N THR A 76 3.08 10.68 -7.41
CA THR A 76 2.54 10.42 -8.76
C THR A 76 1.02 10.39 -8.74
N SER A 77 0.40 10.89 -9.81
CA SER A 77 -1.05 10.82 -9.98
C SER A 77 -1.48 9.39 -10.26
N MET A 78 -2.69 9.03 -9.83
CA MET A 78 -3.28 7.75 -10.22
C MET A 78 -3.50 7.71 -11.74
N THR A 79 -2.65 6.97 -12.46
CA THR A 79 -2.90 6.63 -13.86
C THR A 79 -3.79 5.40 -13.91
N THR A 80 -5.00 5.55 -14.44
CA THR A 80 -5.83 4.42 -14.85
C THR A 80 -5.13 3.74 -16.03
N ALA A 81 -4.57 2.55 -15.81
CA ALA A 81 -4.07 1.68 -16.86
C ALA A 81 -5.22 0.93 -17.56
#